data_AF-A0A838JBN6-F1
#
_entry.id   AF-A0A838JBN6-F1
#
_cell.length_a   1.000
_cell.length_b   1.000
_cell.length_c   1.000
_cell.angle_alpha   90.00
_cell.angle_beta   90.00
_cell.angle_gamma   90.00
#
_symmetry.space_group_name_H-M   'P 1'
#
loop_
_entity.id
_entity.type
_entity.pdbx_description
1 polymer ?
#
loop_
_entity_poly.entity_id
_entity_poly.type
_entity_poly.pdbx_seq_one_letter_code
_entity_poly.pdbx_strand_id
1 'polypeptide(L)'
;MLSLEGAPRSVKVLGVKFRVKYVDGLVNSKADALYGDCDGPGHTIRICTKLNKTPQACEATLMHEVIHAILYLTGQSELLSEDREEALVLSLENGLSKLYRRRP
;
A
#
# COMPACT_ATOMS: atom_id res chain seq x y z
N MET A 1 4.90 -6.78 19.88
CA MET A 1 5.37 -5.70 18.97
C MET A 1 5.64 -6.34 17.62
N LEU A 2 5.11 -5.80 16.52
CA LEU A 2 5.37 -6.36 15.18
C LEU A 2 6.87 -6.24 14.87
N SER A 3 7.53 -7.34 14.51
CA SER A 3 8.90 -7.27 13.99
C SER A 3 8.86 -6.79 12.54
N LEU A 4 9.53 -5.68 12.26
CA LEU A 4 9.70 -5.12 10.91
C LEU A 4 11.04 -5.54 10.28
N GLU A 5 11.67 -6.58 10.82
CA GLU A 5 12.93 -7.11 10.30
C GLU A 5 12.72 -7.69 8.90
N GLY A 6 13.49 -7.23 7.92
CA GLY A 6 13.32 -7.61 6.51
C GLY A 6 12.19 -6.88 5.76
N ALA A 7 11.45 -5.98 6.41
CA ALA A 7 10.42 -5.18 5.76
C ALA A 7 11.04 -4.10 4.84
N PRO A 8 10.56 -3.94 3.59
CA PRO A 8 11.15 -3.00 2.64
C PRO A 8 10.97 -1.54 3.10
N ARG A 9 12.05 -0.76 3.06
CA ARG A 9 12.02 0.70 3.35
C ARG A 9 11.76 1.54 2.11
N SER A 10 11.77 0.92 0.95
CA SER A 10 11.39 1.51 -0.33
C SER A 10 11.01 0.43 -1.32
N VAL A 11 10.16 0.76 -2.27
CA VAL A 11 9.78 -0.07 -3.40
C VAL A 11 9.97 0.71 -4.70
N LYS A 12 10.33 0.03 -5.79
CA LYS A 12 10.35 0.63 -7.13
C LYS A 12 9.07 0.26 -7.84
N VAL A 13 8.27 1.25 -8.19
CA VAL A 13 7.02 1.10 -8.93
C VAL A 13 7.23 1.75 -10.29
N LEU A 14 7.17 0.97 -11.37
CA LEU A 14 7.43 1.44 -12.74
C LEU A 14 8.72 2.27 -12.90
N GLY A 15 9.79 1.88 -12.18
CA GLY A 15 11.07 2.58 -12.17
C GLY A 15 11.18 3.76 -11.19
N VAL A 16 10.07 4.25 -10.66
CA VAL A 16 10.02 5.34 -9.66
C VAL A 16 10.14 4.77 -8.24
N LYS A 17 10.99 5.39 -7.41
CA LYS A 17 11.23 4.93 -6.04
C LYS A 17 10.21 5.56 -5.08
N PHE A 18 9.40 4.72 -4.45
CA PHE A 18 8.52 5.10 -3.34
C PHE A 18 9.19 4.76 -2.00
N ARG A 19 9.18 5.70 -1.05
CA ARG A 19 9.65 5.46 0.32
C ARG A 19 8.54 4.78 1.12
N VAL A 20 8.86 3.71 1.84
CA VAL A 20 7.90 3.02 2.71
C VAL A 20 8.17 3.42 4.15
N LYS A 21 7.16 4.01 4.80
CA LYS A 21 7.17 4.40 6.21
C LYS A 21 6.21 3.52 7.00
N TYR A 22 6.70 2.97 8.10
CA TYR A 22 5.88 2.22 9.04
C TYR A 22 5.58 3.13 10.22
N VAL A 23 4.30 3.39 10.49
CA VAL A 23 3.85 4.34 11.51
C VAL A 23 2.84 3.68 12.45
N ASP A 24 2.85 4.10 13.71
CA ASP A 24 1.97 3.51 14.74
C ASP A 24 0.51 3.89 14.60
N GLY A 25 0.18 4.87 13.77
CA GLY A 25 -1.20 5.28 13.54
C GLY A 25 -1.28 6.06 12.25
N LEU A 26 -2.39 5.86 11.54
CA LEU A 26 -2.66 6.51 10.29
C LEU A 26 -4.17 6.77 10.23
N VAL A 27 -4.55 8.00 9.92
CA VAL A 27 -5.94 8.41 9.80
C VAL A 27 -6.14 9.21 8.53
N ASN A 28 -7.32 9.11 7.93
CA ASN A 28 -7.73 9.95 6.81
C ASN A 28 -8.19 11.34 7.28
N SER A 29 -8.64 12.18 6.33
CA SER A 29 -9.17 13.52 6.62
C SER A 29 -10.45 13.53 7.46
N LYS A 30 -11.17 12.41 7.54
CA LYS A 30 -12.37 12.20 8.36
C LYS A 30 -12.06 11.57 9.72
N ALA A 31 -10.78 11.42 10.06
CA ALA A 31 -10.28 10.75 11.26
C ALA A 31 -10.57 9.24 11.34
N ASP A 32 -10.91 8.59 10.22
CA ASP A 32 -11.03 7.14 10.15
C ASP A 32 -9.64 6.50 10.09
N ALA A 33 -9.46 5.41 10.82
CA ALA A 33 -8.19 4.70 10.87
C ALA A 33 -7.91 3.97 9.54
N LEU A 34 -6.70 4.13 9.00
CA LEU A 34 -6.26 3.53 7.75
C LEU A 34 -5.22 2.44 7.99
N TYR A 35 -5.32 1.35 7.23
CA TYR A 35 -4.31 0.29 7.22
C TYR A 35 -3.05 0.73 6.49
N GLY A 36 -3.21 1.45 5.38
CA GLY A 36 -2.14 2.04 4.58
C GLY A 36 -2.62 3.31 3.88
N ASP A 37 -1.67 4.01 3.26
CA ASP A 37 -1.92 5.15 2.39
C ASP A 37 -0.78 5.32 1.39
N CYS A 38 -1.11 5.67 0.16
CA CYS A 38 -0.19 6.02 -0.89
C CYS A 38 -0.29 7.52 -1.24
N ASP A 39 0.72 8.28 -0.82
CA ASP A 39 0.96 9.64 -1.30
C ASP A 39 1.71 9.58 -2.63
N GLY A 40 0.94 9.59 -3.72
CA GLY A 40 1.43 9.60 -5.10
C GLY A 40 2.43 10.74 -5.36
N PRO A 41 2.03 12.02 -5.20
CA PRO A 41 2.92 13.16 -5.42
C PRO A 41 4.19 13.14 -4.55
N GLY A 42 4.07 12.74 -3.28
CA GLY A 42 5.20 12.63 -2.36
C GLY A 42 6.03 11.36 -2.51
N HIS A 43 5.69 10.46 -3.43
CA HIS A 43 6.28 9.13 -3.61
C HIS A 43 6.51 8.40 -2.28
N THR A 44 5.49 8.40 -1.43
CA THR A 44 5.57 7.84 -0.08
C THR A 44 4.39 6.90 0.18
N ILE A 45 4.70 5.68 0.60
CA ILE A 45 3.71 4.72 1.11
C ILE A 45 3.83 4.68 2.63
N ARG A 46 2.71 4.77 3.32
CA ARG A 46 2.62 4.67 4.78
C ARG A 46 1.84 3.42 5.16
N ILE A 47 2.35 2.66 6.12
CA ILE A 47 1.70 1.44 6.62
C ILE A 47 1.49 1.57 8.13
N CYS A 48 0.26 1.35 8.59
CA CYS A 48 -0.12 1.40 9.99
C CYS A 48 0.25 0.10 10.70
N THR A 49 1.21 0.14 11.63
CA THR A 49 1.69 -1.03 12.38
C THR A 49 0.73 -1.48 13.48
N LYS A 50 -0.15 -0.60 13.97
CA LYS A 50 -1.18 -0.96 14.97
C LYS A 50 -2.30 -1.82 14.37
N LEU A 51 -2.69 -1.53 13.13
CA LEU A 51 -3.74 -2.28 12.43
C LEU A 51 -3.16 -3.53 11.74
N ASN A 52 -1.95 -3.44 11.19
CA ASN A 52 -1.27 -4.57 10.55
C ASN A 52 -0.44 -5.39 11.55
N LYS A 53 -1.12 -6.26 12.29
CA LYS A 53 -0.54 -7.01 13.42
C LYS A 53 0.39 -8.16 13.02
N THR A 54 0.44 -8.54 11.74
CA THR A 54 1.31 -9.61 11.23
C THR A 54 2.15 -9.14 10.05
N PRO A 55 3.32 -9.74 9.81
CA PRO A 55 4.12 -9.44 8.62
C PRO A 55 3.32 -9.62 7.32
N GLN A 56 2.48 -10.66 7.25
CA GLN A 56 1.64 -10.95 6.09
C GLN A 56 0.58 -9.85 5.87
N ALA A 57 -0.02 -9.33 6.94
CA ALA A 57 -0.94 -8.20 6.85
C ALA A 57 -0.23 -6.94 6.32
N CYS A 58 0.98 -6.65 6.84
CA CYS A 58 1.79 -5.54 6.33
C CYS A 58 2.15 -5.71 4.84
N GLU A 59 2.45 -6.93 4.40
CA GLU A 59 2.77 -7.23 3.00
C GLU A 59 1.54 -7.06 2.10
N ALA A 60 0.37 -7.54 2.53
CA ALA A 60 -0.89 -7.34 1.82
C ALA A 60 -1.23 -5.85 1.68
N THR A 61 -1.17 -5.07 2.77
CA THR A 61 -1.37 -3.62 2.70
C THR A 61 -0.31 -2.96 1.82
N LEU A 62 0.96 -3.35 1.90
CA LEU A 62 1.97 -2.77 1.02
C LEU A 62 1.68 -3.05 -0.46
N MET A 63 1.21 -4.26 -0.79
CA MET A 63 0.80 -4.60 -2.15
C MET A 63 -0.40 -3.75 -2.59
N HIS A 64 -1.39 -3.56 -1.73
CA HIS A 64 -2.53 -2.68 -1.96
C HIS A 64 -2.08 -1.25 -2.31
N GLU A 65 -1.23 -0.65 -1.48
CA GLU A 65 -0.71 0.70 -1.72
C GLU A 65 0.21 0.79 -2.95
N VAL A 66 0.92 -0.29 -3.29
CA VAL A 66 1.72 -0.34 -4.53
C VAL A 66 0.83 -0.30 -5.76
N ILE A 67 -0.36 -0.90 -5.72
CA ILE A 67 -1.31 -0.82 -6.84
C ILE A 67 -1.83 0.61 -6.99
N HIS A 68 -2.16 1.32 -5.90
CA HIS A 68 -2.45 2.76 -5.96
C HIS A 68 -1.29 3.55 -6.59
N ALA A 69 -0.04 3.27 -6.20
CA ALA A 69 1.12 3.92 -6.80
C ALA A 69 1.23 3.64 -8.32
N ILE A 70 0.88 2.43 -8.79
CA ILE A 70 0.82 2.11 -10.24
C ILE A 70 -0.24 2.96 -10.92
N LEU A 71 -1.45 3.05 -10.35
CA LEU A 71 -2.55 3.83 -10.92
C LEU A 71 -2.22 5.33 -10.98
N TYR A 72 -1.57 5.86 -9.94
CA TYR A 72 -1.08 7.23 -9.93
C TYR A 72 -0.04 7.48 -11.02
N LEU A 73 1.03 6.66 -11.10
CA LEU A 73 2.10 6.84 -12.08
C LEU A 73 1.64 6.66 -13.54
N THR A 74 0.56 5.93 -13.76
CA THR A 74 -0.05 5.73 -15.09
C THR A 74 -1.15 6.74 -15.39
N GLY A 75 -1.39 7.71 -14.50
CA GLY A 75 -2.40 8.77 -14.63
C GLY A 75 -3.84 8.29 -14.47
N GLN A 76 -4.07 7.02 -14.10
CA GLN A 76 -5.41 6.46 -13.96
C GLN A 76 -6.13 7.02 -12.74
N SER A 77 -5.41 7.36 -11.67
CA SER A 77 -5.99 7.98 -10.46
C SER A 77 -6.63 9.35 -10.72
N GLU A 78 -6.26 10.04 -11.81
CA GLU A 78 -6.89 11.31 -12.21
C GLU A 78 -8.20 11.11 -12.99
N LEU A 79 -8.42 9.90 -13.51
CA LEU A 79 -9.56 9.57 -14.38
C LEU A 79 -10.64 8.76 -13.66
N LEU A 80 -10.27 8.04 -12.59
CA LEU A 80 -11.16 7.21 -11.81
C LEU A 80 -11.72 8.00 -10.63
N SER A 81 -12.97 7.73 -10.28
CA SER A 81 -13.49 8.12 -8.96
C SER A 81 -12.86 7.23 -7.89
N GLU A 82 -12.75 7.73 -6.65
CA GLU A 82 -12.20 7.00 -5.50
C GLU A 82 -12.79 5.58 -5.38
N ASP A 83 -14.12 5.43 -5.42
CA ASP A 83 -14.77 4.12 -5.34
C ASP A 83 -14.38 3.14 -6.47
N ARG A 84 -14.10 3.66 -7.66
CA ARG A 84 -13.73 2.83 -8.83
C ARG A 84 -12.26 2.45 -8.79
N GLU A 85 -11.42 3.37 -8.35
CA GLU A 85 -10.01 3.11 -8.10
C GLU A 85 -9.86 2.02 -7.04
N GLU A 86 -10.53 2.17 -5.89
CA GLU A 86 -10.51 1.19 -4.80
C GLU A 86 -11.01 -0.18 -5.27
N ALA A 87 -12.12 -0.24 -6.02
CA ALA A 87 -12.62 -1.49 -6.58
C ALA A 87 -11.60 -2.19 -7.50
N LEU A 88 -10.85 -1.42 -8.30
CA LEU A 88 -9.78 -1.95 -9.15
C LEU A 88 -8.60 -2.45 -8.32
N VAL A 89 -8.17 -1.68 -7.31
CA VAL A 89 -7.09 -2.06 -6.39
C VAL A 89 -7.43 -3.36 -5.69
N LEU A 90 -8.61 -3.46 -5.06
CA LEU A 90 -9.07 -4.68 -4.39
C LEU A 90 -9.15 -5.87 -5.35
N SER A 91 -9.62 -5.66 -6.59
CA SER A 91 -9.68 -6.74 -7.59
C SER A 91 -8.29 -7.28 -7.93
N LEU A 92 -7.33 -6.38 -8.15
CA LEU A 92 -5.94 -6.73 -8.45
C LEU A 92 -5.24 -7.37 -7.25
N GLU A 93 -5.41 -6.81 -6.04
CA GLU A 93 -4.86 -7.36 -4.81
C GLU A 93 -5.34 -8.80 -4.58
N ASN A 94 -6.66 -9.04 -4.68
CA ASN A 94 -7.22 -10.38 -4.52
C ASN A 94 -6.72 -11.37 -5.58
N GLY A 95 -6.52 -10.92 -6.82
CA GLY A 95 -5.96 -11.73 -7.89
C GLY A 95 -4.47 -12.05 -7.70
N LEU A 96 -3.67 -11.08 -7.28
CA LEU A 96 -2.21 -11.16 -7.20
C LEU A 96 -1.70 -11.75 -5.88
N SER A 97 -2.45 -11.60 -4.78
CA SER A 97 -2.09 -12.10 -3.43
C SER A 97 -1.75 -13.59 -3.42
N LYS A 98 -2.39 -14.39 -4.29
CA LYS A 98 -2.12 -15.84 -4.41
C LYS A 98 -0.79 -16.15 -5.09
N LEU A 99 -0.30 -15.25 -5.95
CA LEU A 99 0.99 -15.36 -6.64
C LEU A 99 2.13 -14.85 -5.78
N TYR A 100 1.87 -13.81 -4.98
CA TYR A 100 2.83 -13.20 -4.08
C TYR A 100 2.88 -13.92 -2.72
N ARG A 101 3.19 -15.21 -2.73
CA ARG A 101 3.70 -15.89 -1.53
C ARG A 101 5.22 -15.87 -1.58
N ARG A 102 5.85 -15.19 -0.62
CA ARG A 102 7.29 -15.36 -0.36
C ARG A 102 7.57 -16.85 -0.27
N ARG A 103 8.40 -17.38 -1.19
CA ARG A 103 8.98 -18.71 -0.99
C ARG A 103 9.82 -18.63 0.29
N PRO A 104 9.72 -19.64 1.18
CA PRO A 104 10.44 -19.66 2.44
C PRO A 104 11.94 -19.56 2.24
#